data_AF-A0A3B0PKU8-F1
#
_entry.id   AF-A0A3B0PKU8-F1
#
_cell.length_a   1.000
_cell.length_b   1.000
_cell.length_c   1.000
_cell.angle_alpha   90.00
_cell.angle_beta   90.00
_cell.angle_gamma   90.00
#
_symmetry.space_group_name_H-M   'P 1'
#
loop_
_entity.id
_entity.type
_entity.pdbx_description
1 polymer ?
#
loop_
_entity_poly.entity_id
_entity_poly.type
_entity_poly.pdbx_seq_one_letter_code
_entity_poly.pdbx_strand_id
1 'polypeptide(L)'
;MESIKNFFSFKNIKNILILTFSIIGFVIVSLLIGIKISSPFRPAFFNYKSYMSKANIDTINEKYEYKTFNEVDEFTVALNNNKAIAGIGSDFQAITLIKKGFIQKINFEKLLNRQQPIKNQKELKEILKQIYTPAVFAHLESYDEELLTDEYGNNFTEPKHLW
;
A
#
# COMPACT_ATOMS: atom_id res chain seq x y z
N MET A 1 -51.16 -18.14 39.54
CA MET A 1 -51.44 -18.39 38.09
C MET A 1 -51.76 -17.10 37.32
N GLU A 2 -52.48 -16.13 37.89
CA GLU A 2 -52.75 -14.82 37.25
C GLU A 2 -51.50 -13.96 37.00
N SER A 3 -50.52 -13.98 37.90
CA SER A 3 -49.24 -13.26 37.73
C SER A 3 -48.47 -13.71 36.49
N ILE A 4 -48.52 -15.01 36.17
CA ILE A 4 -47.88 -15.60 34.99
C ILE A 4 -48.63 -15.19 33.72
N LYS A 5 -49.97 -15.16 33.74
CA LYS A 5 -50.79 -14.69 32.60
C LYS A 5 -50.56 -13.21 32.28
N ASN A 6 -50.40 -12.36 33.30
CA ASN A 6 -50.09 -10.94 33.11
C ASN A 6 -48.65 -10.72 32.60
N PHE A 7 -47.71 -11.58 32.97
CA PHE A 7 -46.34 -11.55 32.47
C PHE A 7 -46.25 -11.87 30.96
N PHE A 8 -47.07 -12.81 30.47
CA PHE A 8 -47.19 -13.14 29.04
C PHE A 8 -48.25 -12.30 28.29
N SER A 9 -48.61 -11.12 28.81
CA SER A 9 -49.38 -10.15 28.04
C SER A 9 -48.63 -9.75 26.75
N PHE A 10 -49.35 -9.58 25.64
CA PHE A 10 -48.79 -9.22 24.33
C PHE A 10 -47.84 -8.01 24.40
N LYS A 11 -48.13 -7.05 25.29
CA LYS A 11 -47.30 -5.85 25.53
C LYS A 11 -45.95 -6.20 26.20
N ASN A 12 -45.96 -7.15 27.14
CA ASN A 12 -44.78 -7.60 27.86
C ASN A 12 -43.92 -8.51 26.98
N ILE A 13 -44.54 -9.37 26.16
CA ILE A 13 -43.83 -10.18 25.15
C ILE A 13 -43.15 -9.29 24.10
N LYS A 14 -43.82 -8.26 23.60
CA LYS A 14 -43.22 -7.30 22.65
C LYS A 14 -41.99 -6.59 23.25
N ASN A 15 -42.08 -6.16 24.51
CA ASN A 15 -40.96 -5.50 25.20
C ASN A 15 -39.80 -6.46 25.45
N ILE A 16 -40.06 -7.71 25.83
CA ILE A 16 -39.05 -8.75 25.99
C ILE A 16 -38.35 -9.01 24.64
N LEU A 17 -39.11 -9.16 23.55
CA LEU A 17 -38.54 -9.37 22.21
C LEU A 17 -37.65 -8.18 21.78
N ILE A 18 -38.11 -6.94 21.96
CA ILE A 18 -37.32 -5.75 21.64
C ILE A 18 -36.01 -5.75 22.45
N LEU A 19 -36.09 -6.03 23.76
CA LEU A 19 -34.91 -6.08 24.61
C LEU A 19 -33.94 -7.18 24.17
N THR A 20 -34.44 -8.37 23.85
CA THR A 20 -33.61 -9.49 23.36
C THR A 20 -32.94 -9.14 22.03
N PHE A 21 -33.66 -8.55 21.08
CA PHE A 21 -33.08 -8.12 19.81
C PHE A 21 -32.06 -6.98 19.98
N SER A 22 -32.31 -6.02 20.88
CA SER A 22 -31.35 -4.97 21.20
C SER A 22 -30.07 -5.52 21.82
N ILE A 23 -30.17 -6.50 22.73
CA ILE A 23 -29.01 -7.15 23.33
C ILE A 23 -28.21 -7.93 22.27
N ILE A 24 -28.89 -8.70 21.41
CA ILE A 24 -28.22 -9.42 20.31
C ILE A 24 -27.52 -8.45 19.37
N GLY A 25 -28.19 -7.35 18.98
CA GLY A 25 -27.61 -6.31 18.14
C GLY A 25 -26.37 -5.67 18.78
N PHE A 26 -26.43 -5.37 20.08
CA PHE A 26 -25.29 -4.84 20.82
C PHE A 26 -24.12 -5.82 20.83
N VAL A 27 -24.36 -7.11 21.11
CA VAL A 27 -23.31 -8.15 21.11
C VAL A 27 -22.64 -8.24 19.73
N ILE A 28 -23.41 -8.25 18.64
CA ILE A 28 -22.87 -8.31 17.27
C ILE A 28 -21.98 -7.08 16.99
N VAL A 29 -22.46 -5.88 17.32
CA VAL A 29 -21.69 -4.64 17.10
C VAL A 29 -20.40 -4.63 17.94
N SER A 30 -20.47 -5.02 19.21
CA SER A 30 -19.29 -5.14 20.06
C SER A 30 -18.29 -6.16 19.52
N LEU A 31 -18.76 -7.28 18.96
CA LEU A 31 -17.90 -8.29 18.35
C LEU A 31 -17.18 -7.74 17.11
N LEU A 32 -17.91 -7.04 16.23
CA LEU A 32 -17.34 -6.44 15.01
C LEU A 32 -16.29 -5.37 15.35
N ILE A 33 -16.57 -4.53 16.36
CA ILE A 33 -15.62 -3.54 16.86
C ILE A 33 -14.39 -4.24 17.46
N GLY A 34 -14.60 -5.28 18.27
CA GLY A 34 -13.53 -6.08 18.87
C GLY A 34 -12.61 -6.69 17.81
N ILE A 35 -13.18 -7.33 16.79
CA ILE A 35 -12.45 -7.89 15.65
C ILE A 35 -11.66 -6.79 14.92
N LYS A 36 -12.25 -5.62 14.70
CA LYS A 36 -11.55 -4.52 14.01
C LYS A 36 -10.40 -3.94 14.83
N ILE A 37 -10.53 -3.89 16.15
CA ILE A 37 -9.45 -3.45 17.05
C ILE A 37 -8.35 -4.52 17.13
N SER A 38 -8.71 -5.80 17.19
CA SER A 38 -7.74 -6.90 17.26
C SER A 38 -7.03 -7.17 15.92
N SER A 39 -7.63 -6.73 14.81
CA SER A 39 -7.13 -6.90 13.44
C SER A 39 -6.72 -5.55 12.86
N PRO A 40 -5.61 -4.94 13.32
CA PRO A 40 -5.16 -3.66 12.79
C PRO A 40 -5.00 -3.77 11.27
N PHE A 41 -5.46 -2.74 10.55
CA PHE A 41 -5.30 -2.66 9.10
C PHE A 41 -3.81 -2.75 8.77
N ARG A 42 -3.43 -3.80 8.04
CA ARG A 42 -2.08 -3.96 7.53
C ARG A 42 -2.05 -3.44 6.11
N PRO A 43 -1.34 -2.34 5.83
CA PRO A 43 -1.19 -1.89 4.46
C PRO A 43 -0.49 -2.95 3.64
N ALA A 44 -0.87 -3.09 2.38
CA ALA A 44 -0.33 -4.14 1.52
C ALA A 44 0.96 -3.70 0.82
N PHE A 45 1.89 -4.65 0.70
CA PHE A 45 3.09 -4.56 -0.11
C PHE A 45 2.90 -5.44 -1.35
N PHE A 46 2.94 -4.84 -2.53
CA PHE A 46 2.63 -5.54 -3.79
C PHE A 46 3.89 -5.94 -4.56
N ASN A 47 3.91 -7.12 -5.16
CA ASN A 47 5.01 -7.57 -6.01
C ASN A 47 4.48 -8.07 -7.36
N TYR A 48 5.06 -7.55 -8.45
CA TYR A 48 4.76 -8.05 -9.77
C TYR A 48 5.35 -9.45 -9.93
N LYS A 49 4.47 -10.45 -10.02
CA LYS A 49 4.81 -11.89 -10.06
C LYS A 49 5.55 -12.37 -8.79
N SER A 50 5.79 -13.68 -8.68
CA SER A 50 6.36 -14.32 -7.48
C SER A 50 7.89 -14.46 -7.55
N TYR A 51 8.61 -13.34 -7.62
CA TYR A 51 10.08 -13.37 -7.70
C TYR A 51 10.79 -13.15 -6.35
N MET A 52 10.04 -12.93 -5.26
CA MET A 52 10.60 -12.66 -3.94
C MET A 52 10.86 -13.96 -3.16
N SER A 53 12.00 -14.05 -2.46
CA SER A 53 12.32 -15.19 -1.61
C SER A 53 11.33 -15.32 -0.45
N LYS A 54 11.09 -16.55 0.00
CA LYS A 54 10.17 -16.83 1.12
C LYS A 54 10.59 -16.08 2.40
N ALA A 55 11.89 -16.04 2.70
CA ALA A 55 12.42 -15.31 3.84
C ALA A 55 12.05 -13.82 3.78
N ASN A 56 12.22 -13.17 2.62
CA ASN A 56 11.87 -11.75 2.47
C ASN A 56 10.35 -11.51 2.57
N ILE A 57 9.55 -12.42 2.01
CA ILE A 57 8.08 -12.38 2.12
C ILE A 57 7.67 -12.46 3.60
N ASP A 58 8.26 -13.37 4.36
CA ASP A 58 7.93 -13.57 5.77
C ASP A 58 8.30 -12.33 6.60
N THR A 59 9.47 -11.73 6.37
CA THR A 59 9.86 -10.46 6.99
C THR A 59 8.90 -9.31 6.65
N ILE A 60 8.45 -9.19 5.40
CA ILE A 60 7.46 -8.17 5.02
C ILE A 60 6.13 -8.42 5.74
N ASN A 61 5.70 -9.68 5.83
CA ASN A 61 4.43 -10.08 6.44
C ASN A 61 4.33 -9.81 7.95
N GLU A 62 5.46 -9.57 8.63
CA GLU A 62 5.48 -9.16 10.03
C GLU A 62 4.77 -7.81 10.25
N LYS A 63 4.86 -6.90 9.27
CA LYS A 63 4.32 -5.54 9.37
C LYS A 63 3.28 -5.19 8.31
N TYR A 64 3.35 -5.82 7.14
CA TYR A 64 2.55 -5.51 5.97
C TYR A 64 1.85 -6.75 5.44
N GLU A 65 0.87 -6.60 4.56
CA GLU A 65 0.28 -7.73 3.85
C GLU A 65 0.98 -7.91 2.50
N TYR A 66 1.77 -8.97 2.32
CA TYR A 66 2.41 -9.23 1.03
C TYR A 66 1.39 -9.76 0.02
N LYS A 67 1.27 -9.09 -1.11
CA LYS A 67 0.40 -9.48 -2.24
C LYS A 67 1.22 -9.59 -3.51
N THR A 68 0.87 -10.57 -4.33
CA THR A 68 1.36 -10.60 -5.71
C THR A 68 0.26 -10.09 -6.62
N PHE A 69 0.65 -9.39 -7.68
CA PHE A 69 -0.26 -9.02 -8.75
C PHE A 69 0.26 -9.58 -10.07
N ASN A 70 -0.68 -10.01 -10.90
CA ASN A 70 -0.39 -10.54 -12.23
C ASN A 70 -0.52 -9.43 -13.29
N GLU A 71 -1.45 -8.51 -13.07
CA GLU A 71 -1.73 -7.40 -13.96
C GLU A 71 -1.32 -6.07 -13.33
N VAL A 72 -0.59 -5.27 -14.11
CA VAL A 72 -0.01 -3.98 -13.68
C VAL A 72 -1.07 -3.05 -13.07
N ASP A 73 -2.30 -3.11 -13.56
CA ASP A 73 -3.39 -2.26 -13.11
C ASP A 73 -3.84 -2.54 -11.67
N GLU A 74 -3.69 -3.76 -11.15
CA GLU A 74 -4.12 -4.11 -9.79
C GLU A 74 -3.34 -3.32 -8.72
N PHE A 75 -2.03 -3.15 -8.91
CA PHE A 75 -1.21 -2.33 -8.02
C PHE A 75 -1.58 -0.84 -8.14
N THR A 76 -1.74 -0.32 -9.35
CA THR A 76 -2.14 1.08 -9.58
C THR A 76 -3.48 1.39 -8.91
N VAL A 77 -4.47 0.51 -9.05
CA VAL A 77 -5.79 0.65 -8.42
C VAL A 77 -5.66 0.59 -6.89
N ALA A 78 -4.84 -0.32 -6.36
CA ALA A 78 -4.60 -0.42 -4.93
C ALA A 78 -3.92 0.84 -4.36
N LEU A 79 -2.95 1.40 -5.07
CA LEU A 79 -2.24 2.63 -4.70
C LEU A 79 -3.19 3.84 -4.70
N ASN A 80 -3.98 4.02 -5.77
CA ASN A 80 -4.98 5.09 -5.87
C ASN A 80 -6.02 5.03 -4.74
N ASN A 81 -6.37 3.84 -4.28
CA ASN A 81 -7.33 3.63 -3.20
C ASN A 81 -6.70 3.63 -1.80
N ASN A 82 -5.43 4.02 -1.65
CA ASN A 82 -4.67 3.99 -0.38
C ASN A 82 -4.63 2.60 0.29
N LYS A 83 -4.74 1.53 -0.51
CA LYS A 83 -4.68 0.13 -0.05
C LYS A 83 -3.28 -0.46 -0.17
N ALA A 84 -2.40 0.16 -0.97
CA ALA A 84 -0.99 -0.18 -1.11
C ALA A 84 -0.11 0.95 -0.60
N ILE A 85 1.01 0.61 0.03
CA ILE A 85 2.02 1.59 0.49
C ILE A 85 3.34 1.52 -0.29
N ALA A 86 3.58 0.40 -0.97
CA ALA A 86 4.79 0.13 -1.72
C ALA A 86 4.55 -1.07 -2.65
N GLY A 87 5.37 -1.16 -3.69
CA GLY A 87 5.41 -2.36 -4.51
C GLY A 87 6.48 -2.33 -5.59
N ILE A 88 6.72 -3.49 -6.21
CA ILE A 88 7.63 -3.64 -7.35
C ILE A 88 6.78 -3.86 -8.60
N GLY A 89 6.89 -2.94 -9.56
CA GLY A 89 6.18 -2.95 -10.84
C GLY A 89 7.14 -2.97 -12.03
N SER A 90 6.63 -2.65 -13.22
CA SER A 90 7.46 -2.43 -14.42
C SER A 90 7.96 -0.98 -14.50
N ASP A 91 9.01 -0.74 -15.29
CA ASP A 91 9.55 0.60 -15.51
C ASP A 91 8.50 1.53 -16.15
N PHE A 92 7.70 1.03 -17.09
CA PHE A 92 6.56 1.76 -17.68
C PHE A 92 5.52 2.17 -16.62
N GLN A 93 5.22 1.27 -15.68
CA GLN A 93 4.34 1.60 -14.56
C GLN A 93 4.96 2.67 -13.66
N ALA A 94 6.25 2.55 -13.34
CA ALA A 94 6.95 3.52 -12.52
C ALA A 94 6.88 4.92 -13.14
N ILE A 95 7.10 5.06 -14.45
CA ILE A 95 6.98 6.34 -15.17
C ILE A 95 5.59 6.93 -15.00
N THR A 96 4.55 6.12 -15.24
CA THR A 96 3.15 6.54 -15.09
C THR A 96 2.88 7.02 -13.66
N LEU A 97 3.38 6.32 -12.66
CA LEU A 97 3.20 6.69 -11.25
C LEU A 97 4.00 7.94 -10.86
N ILE A 98 5.19 8.15 -11.43
CA ILE A 98 5.98 9.39 -11.25
C ILE A 98 5.21 10.59 -11.80
N LYS A 99 4.68 10.46 -13.01
CA LYS A 99 3.88 11.52 -13.68
C LYS A 99 2.65 11.93 -12.89
N LYS A 100 2.05 10.96 -12.18
CA LYS A 100 0.89 11.16 -11.30
C LYS A 100 1.25 11.60 -9.88
N GLY A 101 2.54 11.65 -9.53
CA GLY A 101 3.01 11.99 -8.19
C GLY A 101 2.69 10.93 -7.12
N PHE A 102 2.46 9.67 -7.51
CA PHE A 102 2.08 8.60 -6.58
C PHE A 102 3.24 7.82 -5.97
N ILE A 103 4.47 8.05 -6.43
CA ILE A 103 5.66 7.42 -5.84
C ILE A 103 6.68 8.46 -5.38
N GLN A 104 7.44 8.11 -4.34
CA GLN A 104 8.44 8.98 -3.73
C GLN A 104 9.86 8.63 -4.20
N LYS A 105 10.75 9.64 -4.20
CA LYS A 105 12.18 9.45 -4.53
C LYS A 105 12.83 8.50 -3.50
N ILE A 106 13.69 7.61 -3.98
CA ILE A 106 14.52 6.75 -3.13
C ILE A 106 15.55 7.62 -2.40
N ASN A 107 15.71 7.40 -1.10
CA ASN A 107 16.82 7.99 -0.35
C ASN A 107 18.05 7.09 -0.47
N PHE A 108 18.89 7.35 -1.49
CA PHE A 108 20.08 6.55 -1.77
C PHE A 108 21.17 6.64 -0.71
N GLU A 109 21.24 7.72 0.06
CA GLU A 109 22.20 7.82 1.17
C GLU A 109 21.91 6.76 2.23
N LYS A 110 20.63 6.62 2.59
CA LYS A 110 20.16 5.58 3.50
C LYS A 110 20.28 4.19 2.89
N LEU A 111 19.85 4.03 1.63
CA LEU A 111 19.85 2.72 0.96
C LEU A 111 21.27 2.14 0.87
N LEU A 112 22.24 2.97 0.50
CA LEU A 112 23.64 2.56 0.33
C LEU A 112 24.45 2.67 1.63
N ASN A 113 23.81 3.05 2.74
CA ASN A 113 24.42 3.25 4.06
C ASN A 113 25.71 4.10 3.99
N ARG A 114 25.68 5.20 3.25
CA ARG A 114 26.87 6.05 3.04
C ARG A 114 27.11 6.94 4.26
N GLN A 115 28.37 7.04 4.64
CA GLN A 115 28.82 7.97 5.69
C GLN A 115 28.93 9.41 5.18
N GLN A 116 29.12 9.60 3.88
CA GLN A 116 29.22 10.91 3.25
C GLN A 116 27.96 11.22 2.44
N PRO A 117 27.42 12.46 2.55
CA PRO A 117 26.24 12.86 1.79
C PRO A 117 26.52 12.90 0.30
N ILE A 118 25.52 12.56 -0.50
CA ILE A 118 25.55 12.67 -1.97
C ILE A 118 25.36 14.15 -2.32
N LYS A 119 26.37 14.77 -2.93
CA LYS A 119 26.39 16.23 -3.10
C LYS A 119 25.42 16.73 -4.15
N ASN A 120 25.21 15.95 -5.20
CA ASN A 120 24.36 16.31 -6.34
C ASN A 120 23.99 15.08 -7.18
N GLN A 121 23.08 15.27 -8.13
CA GLN A 121 22.64 14.19 -9.02
C GLN A 121 23.76 13.61 -9.90
N LYS A 122 24.77 14.41 -10.27
CA LYS A 122 25.90 13.89 -11.06
C LYS A 122 26.72 12.89 -10.25
N GLU A 123 26.96 13.16 -8.96
CA GLU A 123 27.61 12.20 -8.06
C GLU A 123 26.75 10.94 -7.91
N LEU A 124 25.44 11.10 -7.69
CA LEU A 124 24.52 9.95 -7.59
C LEU A 124 24.59 9.06 -8.84
N LYS A 125 24.55 9.67 -10.02
CA LYS A 125 24.60 8.99 -11.32
C LYS A 125 25.85 8.12 -11.45
N GLU A 126 27.02 8.67 -11.10
CA GLU A 126 28.28 7.93 -11.18
C GLU A 126 28.37 6.80 -10.14
N ILE A 127 27.79 6.98 -8.96
CA ILE A 127 27.68 5.90 -7.96
C ILE A 127 26.80 4.76 -8.50
N LEU A 128 25.63 5.08 -9.06
CA LEU A 128 24.69 4.08 -9.54
C LEU A 128 25.20 3.33 -10.77
N LYS A 129 25.98 3.99 -11.65
CA LYS A 129 26.68 3.33 -12.76
C LYS A 129 27.71 2.28 -12.31
N GLN A 130 28.22 2.37 -11.09
CA GLN A 130 29.12 1.35 -10.53
C GLN A 130 28.36 0.16 -9.95
N ILE A 131 27.07 0.33 -9.64
CA ILE A 131 26.21 -0.70 -9.04
C ILE A 131 25.45 -1.47 -10.12
N TYR A 132 24.89 -0.75 -11.08
CA TYR A 132 24.13 -1.34 -12.18
C TYR A 132 25.05 -1.76 -13.33
N THR A 133 24.61 -2.78 -14.06
CA THR A 133 25.28 -3.12 -15.33
C THR A 133 25.06 -2.00 -16.35
N PRO A 134 25.98 -1.80 -17.32
CA PRO A 134 25.82 -0.76 -18.33
C PRO A 134 24.49 -0.84 -19.10
N ALA A 135 24.03 -2.06 -19.41
CA ALA A 135 22.76 -2.28 -20.09
C ALA A 135 21.56 -1.85 -19.25
N VAL A 136 21.54 -2.18 -17.95
CA VAL A 136 20.47 -1.77 -17.02
C VAL A 136 20.47 -0.26 -16.85
N PHE A 137 21.65 0.35 -16.63
CA PHE A 137 21.73 1.79 -16.45
C PHE A 137 21.26 2.55 -17.70
N ALA A 138 21.69 2.11 -18.89
CA ALA A 138 21.24 2.69 -20.16
C ALA A 138 19.72 2.55 -20.35
N HIS A 139 19.13 1.42 -19.92
CA HIS A 139 17.68 1.26 -19.96
C HIS A 139 16.96 2.26 -19.05
N LEU A 140 17.40 2.43 -17.81
CA LEU A 140 16.81 3.39 -16.87
C LEU A 140 16.92 4.83 -17.39
N GLU A 141 18.08 5.19 -17.93
CA GLU A 141 18.35 6.52 -18.50
C GLU A 141 17.55 6.81 -19.78
N SER A 142 17.19 5.77 -20.56
CA SER A 142 16.41 5.93 -21.79
C SER A 142 15.03 6.56 -21.58
N TYR A 143 14.52 6.56 -20.35
CA TYR A 143 13.24 7.15 -19.98
C TYR A 143 13.34 8.60 -19.45
N ASP A 144 14.55 9.18 -19.39
CA ASP A 144 14.75 10.54 -18.88
C ASP A 144 13.94 11.59 -19.68
N GLU A 145 13.79 11.38 -21.00
CA GLU A 145 12.97 12.25 -21.86
C GLU A 145 11.48 12.18 -21.52
N GLU A 146 10.98 10.98 -21.21
CA GLU A 146 9.58 10.79 -20.81
C GLU A 146 9.29 11.46 -19.47
N LEU A 147 10.30 11.65 -18.63
CA LEU A 147 10.21 12.13 -17.26
C LEU A 147 10.50 13.64 -17.11
N LEU A 148 10.39 14.40 -18.20
CA LEU A 148 10.46 15.87 -18.17
C LEU A 148 9.15 16.53 -17.72
N THR A 149 8.02 15.86 -17.97
CA THR A 149 6.67 16.41 -17.72
C THR A 149 5.80 15.51 -16.87
N ASP A 150 4.84 16.11 -16.16
CA ASP A 150 3.78 15.43 -15.41
C ASP A 150 2.69 14.85 -16.34
N GLU A 151 1.65 14.24 -15.74
CA GLU A 151 0.54 13.66 -16.52
C GLU A 151 -0.28 14.69 -17.34
N TYR A 152 -0.15 15.98 -17.04
CA TYR A 152 -0.84 17.09 -17.71
C TYR A 152 0.06 17.83 -18.71
N GLY A 153 1.33 17.40 -18.87
CA GLY A 153 2.30 18.04 -19.76
C GLY A 153 3.05 19.23 -19.15
N ASN A 154 2.93 19.49 -17.84
CA ASN A 154 3.71 20.54 -17.18
C ASN A 154 5.12 20.03 -16.86
N ASN A 155 6.13 20.87 -17.08
CA ASN A 155 7.51 20.53 -16.73
C ASN A 155 7.68 20.36 -15.21
N PHE A 156 8.40 19.32 -14.79
CA PHE A 156 8.82 19.22 -13.41
C PHE A 156 9.81 20.32 -13.03
N THR A 157 9.77 20.78 -11.79
CA THR A 157 10.75 21.75 -11.25
C THR A 157 12.17 21.20 -11.24
N GLU A 158 12.30 19.88 -11.09
CA GLU A 158 13.55 19.14 -11.21
C GLU A 158 13.32 17.93 -12.13
N PRO A 159 14.24 17.62 -13.06
CA PRO A 159 14.19 16.39 -13.84
C PRO A 159 14.01 15.16 -12.94
N LYS A 160 13.10 14.27 -13.35
CA LYS A 160 12.88 12.98 -12.69
C LYS A 160 13.62 11.90 -13.46
N HIS A 161 14.01 10.86 -12.74
CA HIS A 161 14.78 9.74 -13.27
C HIS A 161 14.23 8.43 -12.67
N LEU A 162 14.37 7.32 -13.39
CA LEU A 162 14.11 5.99 -12.82
C LEU A 162 15.29 5.47 -12.00
N TRP A 163 16.48 6.04 -12.19
CA TRP A 163 17.68 5.74 -11.43
C TRP A 163 17.80 6.60 -10.16
#